data_AF-A0A2P5KCF4-F1
#
_entry.id   AF-A0A2P5KCF4-F1
#
_cell.length_a   1.000
_cell.length_b   1.000
_cell.length_c   1.000
_cell.angle_alpha   90.00
_cell.angle_beta   90.00
_cell.angle_gamma   90.00
#
_symmetry.space_group_name_H-M   'P 1'
#
loop_
_entity.id
_entity.type
_entity.pdbx_description
1 polymer ?
#
loop_
_entity_poly.entity_id
_entity_poly.type
_entity_poly.pdbx_seq_one_letter_code
_entity_poly.pdbx_strand_id
1 'polypeptide(L)' 'MIPTTVAMAASGFKLAFRRVQQSGDLDCAFAVVAMIVNTALEEVRRVAIERFDYLPWPV' A
#
# COMPACT_ATOMS: atom_id res chain seq x y z
N MET A 1 -0.23 -12.67 18.61
CA MET A 1 -0.79 -11.39 18.12
C MET A 1 0.35 -10.38 18.15
N ILE A 2 0.85 -9.93 16.99
CA ILE A 2 1.94 -8.94 16.94
C ILE A 2 1.30 -7.56 17.20
N PRO A 3 1.81 -6.72 18.11
CA PRO A 3 1.20 -5.42 18.40
C PRO A 3 1.40 -4.48 17.21
N THR A 4 0.31 -3.97 16.63
CA THR A 4 0.34 -2.97 15.56
C THR A 4 0.37 -1.55 16.13
N THR A 5 1.18 -1.30 17.16
CA THR A 5 1.38 0.06 17.65
C THR A 5 2.44 0.75 16.80
N VAL A 6 1.97 1.54 15.84
CA VAL A 6 2.82 2.41 15.01
C VAL A 6 3.40 3.49 15.91
N ALA A 7 4.70 3.41 16.20
CA ALA A 7 5.41 4.48 16.87
C ALA A 7 5.34 5.74 15.98
N MET A 8 4.70 6.80 16.49
CA MET A 8 4.79 8.12 15.87
C MET A 8 6.28 8.48 15.77
N ALA A 9 6.71 8.84 14.57
CA ALA A 9 8.09 9.24 14.32
C ALA A 9 8.49 10.35 15.31
N ALA A 10 9.67 10.19 15.94
CA ALA A 10 10.24 11.19 16.83
C ALA A 10 10.21 12.57 16.15
N SER A 11 9.86 13.61 16.93
CA SER A 11 9.71 14.99 16.44
C SER A 11 10.92 15.39 15.58
N GLY A 12 10.71 15.61 14.28
CA GLY A 12 11.74 15.99 13.31
C GLY A 12 12.02 14.96 12.21
N PHE A 13 11.60 13.71 12.35
CA PHE A 13 11.76 12.71 11.28
C PHE A 13 10.59 12.78 10.29
N LYS A 14 10.79 13.47 9.16
CA LYS A 14 9.86 13.46 8.03
C LYS A 14 10.20 12.30 7.10
N LEU A 15 9.30 11.33 7.00
CA LEU A 15 9.42 10.26 6.01
C LEU A 15 9.49 10.86 4.60
N ALA A 16 10.46 10.41 3.80
CA ALA A 16 10.56 10.79 2.38
C ALA A 16 9.31 10.34 1.59
N PHE A 17 8.70 9.24 2.01
CA PHE A 17 7.51 8.68 1.38
C PHE A 17 6.43 8.34 2.41
N ARG A 18 5.17 8.52 2.01
CA ARG A 18 4.02 8.08 2.82
C ARG A 18 3.98 6.55 2.86
N ARG A 19 3.81 5.97 4.05
CA ARG A 19 3.59 4.53 4.19
C ARG A 19 2.21 4.16 3.64
N VAL A 20 2.14 3.15 2.79
CA VAL A 20 0.89 2.52 2.32
C VAL A 20 0.78 1.15 2.97
N GLN A 21 -0.29 0.93 3.74
CA GLN A 21 -0.54 -0.34 4.41
C GLN A 21 -1.08 -1.35 3.39
N GLN A 22 -0.43 -2.50 3.27
CA GLN A 22 -0.91 -3.62 2.46
C GLN A 22 -2.11 -4.28 3.15
N SER A 23 -3.03 -4.82 2.35
CA SER A 23 -4.22 -5.52 2.85
C SER A 23 -4.31 -6.99 2.44
N GLY A 24 -3.55 -7.41 1.42
CA GLY A 24 -3.46 -8.79 0.94
C GLY A 24 -2.02 -9.25 0.72
N ASP A 25 -1.85 -10.56 0.63
CA ASP A 25 -0.54 -11.24 0.59
C ASP A 25 0.33 -10.85 -0.61
N LEU A 26 -0.29 -10.34 -1.69
CA LEU A 26 0.37 -9.97 -2.93
C LEU A 26 0.27 -8.47 -3.27
N ASP A 27 -0.13 -7.62 -2.31
CA ASP A 27 -0.28 -6.17 -2.50
C ASP A 27 1.07 -5.40 -2.53
N CYS A 28 2.22 -6.08 -2.45
CA CYS A 28 3.53 -5.43 -2.28
C CYS A 28 3.88 -4.46 -3.41
N ALA A 29 3.68 -4.87 -4.66
CA ALA A 29 3.90 -4.02 -5.81
C ALA A 29 2.91 -2.85 -5.85
N PHE A 30 1.64 -3.09 -5.51
CA PHE A 30 0.60 -2.05 -5.51
C PHE A 30 0.84 -1.00 -4.43
N ALA A 31 1.32 -1.40 -3.25
CA ALA A 31 1.67 -0.48 -2.17
C ALA A 31 2.84 0.44 -2.56
N VAL A 32 3.85 -0.08 -3.26
CA VAL A 32 4.97 0.73 -3.79
C VAL A 32 4.48 1.74 -4.81
N VAL A 33 3.64 1.32 -5.76
CA VAL A 33 3.06 2.23 -6.76
C VAL A 33 2.22 3.30 -6.08
N ALA A 34 1.32 2.92 -5.17
CA ALA A 34 0.44 3.84 -4.43
C ALA A 34 1.23 4.87 -3.62
N MET A 35 2.37 4.48 -3.06
CA MET A 35 3.31 5.36 -2.37
C MET A 35 3.95 6.37 -3.33
N ILE A 36 4.48 5.91 -4.48
CA ILE A 36 5.21 6.77 -5.44
C ILE A 36 4.27 7.77 -6.10
N VAL A 37 3.09 7.33 -6.55
CA VAL A 37 2.13 8.18 -7.26
C VAL A 37 1.17 8.93 -6.33
N ASN A 38 1.35 8.79 -5.01
CA ASN A 38 0.54 9.43 -3.97
C ASN A 38 -0.98 9.18 -4.13
N THR A 39 -1.37 7.91 -4.33
CA THR A 39 -2.77 7.49 -4.46
C THR A 39 -3.15 6.39 -3.46
N ALA A 40 -4.42 5.99 -3.42
CA ALA A 40 -4.91 4.90 -2.58
C ALA A 40 -4.55 3.53 -3.16
N LEU A 41 -4.36 2.52 -2.31
CA LEU A 41 -4.04 1.15 -2.73
C LEU A 41 -5.17 0.56 -3.59
N GLU A 42 -6.42 0.88 -3.22
CA GLU A 42 -7.65 0.50 -3.89
C GLU A 42 -7.68 1.00 -5.32
N GLU A 43 -7.18 2.22 -5.55
CA GLU A 43 -7.14 2.82 -6.88
C GLU A 43 -6.12 2.11 -7.77
N VAL A 44 -4.95 1.77 -7.23
CA VAL A 44 -3.94 0.98 -7.97
C VAL A 44 -4.49 -0.40 -8.34
N ARG A 45 -5.18 -1.07 -7.39
CA ARG A 45 -5.83 -2.36 -7.66
C ARG A 45 -6.92 -2.25 -8.72
N ARG A 46 -7.75 -1.22 -8.66
CA ARG A 46 -8.80 -0.97 -9.65
C ARG A 46 -8.21 -0.82 -11.05
N VAL A 47 -7.15 -0.02 -11.20
CA VAL A 47 -6.44 0.12 -12.49
C VAL A 47 -5.83 -1.21 -12.95
N ALA A 48 -5.27 -2.00 -12.03
CA ALA A 48 -4.73 -3.33 -12.35
C ALA A 48 -5.81 -4.27 -12.92
N ILE A 49 -7.00 -4.28 -12.33
CA ILE A 49 -8.14 -5.07 -12.78
C ILE A 49 -8.65 -4.55 -14.14
N GLU A 50 -8.90 -3.23 -14.25
CA GLU A 50 -9.53 -2.63 -15.44
C GLU A 50 -8.64 -2.64 -16.69
N ARG A 51 -7.31 -2.60 -16.53
CA ARG A 51 -6.36 -2.41 -17.65
C ARG A 51 -5.43 -3.57 -17.93
N PHE A 52 -5.23 -4.46 -16.96
CA PHE A 52 -4.26 -5.54 -17.05
C PHE A 52 -4.88 -6.91 -16.72
N ASP A 53 -6.22 -6.98 -16.63
CA ASP A 53 -6.98 -8.19 -16.31
C ASP A 53 -6.44 -8.91 -15.06
N TYR A 54 -5.94 -8.13 -14.09
CA TYR A 54 -5.42 -8.68 -12.85
C TYR A 54 -6.57 -9.34 -12.07
N LEU A 55 -6.46 -10.65 -11.85
CA LEU A 55 -7.38 -11.40 -11.00
C LEU A 55 -6.88 -11.31 -9.55
N PRO A 56 -7.65 -10.73 -8.61
CA PRO A 56 -7.29 -10.77 -7.20
C PRO A 56 -7.20 -12.23 -6.75
N TRP A 57 -6.09 -12.60 -6.13
CA TRP A 57 -5.90 -13.93 -5.55
C TRP A 57 -7.00 -14.21 -4.51
N PRO A 58 -7.60 -15.42 -4.48
CA PRO A 58 -8.60 -15.74 -3.47
C PRO A 58 -7.94 -15.67 -2.09
N VAL A 59 -8.47 -14.77 -1.25
CA VAL A 59 -8.15 -14.65 0.19
C VAL A 59 -8.59 -15.89 0.96
#